data_AF-A0A1G0ZVA5-F1
#
_entry.id   AF-A0A1G0ZVA5-F1
#
_cell.length_a   1.000
_cell.length_b   1.000
_cell.length_c   1.000
_cell.angle_alpha   90.00
_cell.angle_beta   90.00
_cell.angle_gamma   90.00
#
_symmetry.space_group_name_H-M   'P 1'
#
loop_
_entity.id
_entity.type
_entity.pdbx_description
1 polymer ?
#
loop_
_entity_poly.entity_id
_entity_poly.type
_entity_poly.pdbx_seq_one_letter_code
_entity_poly.pdbx_strand_id
1 'polypeptide(L)'
;MPVRITDTTLRDAHQSLWATRMRTADILGIVELIDQAGYYSLEVWGGATFDVCLRFLRENPWERLRQIKSKTPKTPLQMLLRGQNILGYRNYADDVLDRFIALACENGIDIFRIFDALNDNRNLEHAIRSVKQHGGHAQGTLCYTISPVHTVDAYVKVALEQVDMGIDSLCIKDMAGILSPVAAEQLVGALTRAIHIPVQIHSHATSGMAPASYLEGVKAGAGAIDCAISSMAGFSSQPPVETMLSIFDETPWKANLDRNILRQICKYFADLAPDRQPAHHPPNIIDPEILLHHIPGGMISNLRSQLDQQGALDKLDQVLEELPRTRADMGYPPLVTPTSQIVGVQAVMNILSGERYSLVPQETRDYVKGLYGRSPAPIDPAISRKILGNEKPVTGRPADLLGPMLPTATRDLEPGLVQAEEDIISYCLFPEQALEYFKWRKLPEKERPKSPADVEIEKKLEAKTPTVPPPKPLLAPSDYLALHTLIDRIHALNFSEVTIRRQDVTLSLKAGAGDSKPTAETTQGAPAAVATPKAPAEPAPSPVEPAGTNATATDGPAIKAPLNGTFYLSSGPGKPPLIKVGDVVKAGSTVCIVEAMKLFNQIKAPADATIVQILLEHGKPVKKDQPMIVYKPAS
;
A
#
# COMPACT_ATOMS: atom_id res chain seq x y z
N MET A 1 25.03 25.99 10.88
CA MET A 1 24.36 25.22 11.94
C MET A 1 24.51 23.73 11.61
N PRO A 2 24.69 22.86 12.61
CA PRO A 2 24.59 21.40 12.44
C PRO A 2 23.31 21.00 11.69
N VAL A 3 23.38 20.00 10.80
CA VAL A 3 22.17 19.41 10.24
C VAL A 3 21.47 18.59 11.32
N ARG A 4 20.13 18.70 11.37
CA ARG A 4 19.29 17.92 12.27
C ARG A 4 18.79 16.66 11.58
N ILE A 5 18.64 15.56 12.32
CA ILE A 5 18.17 14.29 11.76
C ILE A 5 16.94 13.83 12.53
N THR A 6 15.88 13.52 11.79
CA THR A 6 14.68 12.84 12.30
C THR A 6 14.81 11.35 12.01
N ASP A 7 14.61 10.51 13.03
CA ASP A 7 14.53 9.05 12.84
C ASP A 7 13.13 8.64 12.39
N THR A 8 13.04 7.82 11.34
CA THR A 8 11.77 7.28 10.81
C THR A 8 11.61 5.78 11.04
N THR A 9 12.52 5.15 11.80
CA THR A 9 12.61 3.70 11.96
C THR A 9 11.32 3.11 12.54
N LEU A 10 10.71 3.83 13.49
CA LEU A 10 9.55 3.40 14.27
C LEU A 10 8.19 3.70 13.58
N ARG A 11 8.21 4.35 12.41
CA ARG A 11 6.99 4.67 11.63
C ARG A 11 7.17 4.37 10.15
N ASP A 12 7.88 5.22 9.39
CA ASP A 12 7.92 5.11 7.93
C ASP A 12 8.73 3.91 7.44
N ALA A 13 9.84 3.59 8.12
CA ALA A 13 10.72 2.52 7.67
C ALA A 13 10.03 1.15 7.63
N HIS A 14 9.38 0.76 8.73
CA HIS A 14 8.63 -0.49 8.77
C HIS A 14 7.32 -0.42 7.99
N GLN A 15 6.72 0.77 7.82
CA GLN A 15 5.61 0.97 6.88
C GLN A 15 6.05 0.62 5.45
N SER A 16 7.24 1.04 5.06
CA SER A 16 7.82 0.81 3.74
C SER A 16 8.34 -0.61 3.51
N LEU A 17 9.00 -1.20 4.51
CA LEU A 17 9.73 -2.47 4.35
C LEU A 17 8.96 -3.67 4.90
N TRP A 18 8.20 -3.47 5.98
CA TRP A 18 7.56 -4.56 6.75
C TRP A 18 6.03 -4.46 6.76
N ALA A 19 5.44 -3.78 5.77
CA ALA A 19 3.99 -3.59 5.67
C ALA A 19 3.36 -3.02 6.97
N THR A 20 4.10 -2.19 7.68
CA THR A 20 3.70 -1.56 8.96
C THR A 20 3.49 -2.55 10.11
N ARG A 21 4.06 -3.77 10.05
CA ARG A 21 3.80 -4.86 11.01
C ARG A 21 4.63 -4.83 12.29
N MET A 22 5.41 -3.77 12.53
CA MET A 22 6.16 -3.64 13.79
C MET A 22 5.19 -3.50 14.98
N ARG A 23 5.39 -4.35 16.00
CA ARG A 23 4.53 -4.39 17.20
C ARG A 23 4.94 -3.34 18.22
N THR A 24 4.01 -2.99 19.11
CA THR A 24 4.31 -2.06 20.22
C THR A 24 5.44 -2.61 21.10
N ALA A 25 5.42 -3.92 21.40
CA ALA A 25 6.48 -4.55 22.20
C ALA A 25 7.87 -4.43 21.55
N ASP A 26 7.96 -4.58 20.22
CA ASP A 26 9.22 -4.43 19.48
C ASP A 26 9.77 -3.00 19.62
N ILE A 27 8.89 -1.99 19.60
CA ILE A 27 9.27 -0.59 19.77
C ILE A 27 9.74 -0.34 21.22
N LEU A 28 8.98 -0.79 22.22
CA LEU A 28 9.30 -0.57 23.63
C LEU A 28 10.59 -1.25 24.09
N GLY A 29 11.03 -2.29 23.38
CA GLY A 29 12.29 -2.98 23.62
C GLY A 29 13.54 -2.16 23.28
N ILE A 30 13.42 -1.08 22.50
CA ILE A 30 14.57 -0.31 22.01
C ILE A 30 14.42 1.22 22.11
N VAL A 31 13.20 1.74 22.28
CA VAL A 31 12.92 3.18 22.14
C VAL A 31 13.66 4.08 23.14
N GLU A 32 13.92 3.60 24.37
CA GLU A 32 14.71 4.36 25.37
C GLU A 32 16.16 4.56 24.92
N LEU A 33 16.72 3.61 24.15
CA LEU A 33 18.05 3.73 23.58
C LEU A 33 18.05 4.69 22.39
N ILE A 34 16.99 4.65 21.57
CA ILE A 34 16.79 5.61 20.46
C ILE A 34 16.69 7.05 20.97
N ASP A 35 15.97 7.28 22.08
CA ASP A 35 15.83 8.59 22.73
C ASP A 35 17.18 9.18 23.21
N GLN A 36 18.18 8.34 23.42
CA GLN A 36 19.52 8.76 23.85
C GLN A 36 20.46 9.09 22.67
N ALA A 37 20.09 8.78 21.44
CA ALA A 37 20.97 8.90 20.28
C ALA A 37 21.28 10.36 19.87
N GLY A 38 20.43 11.32 20.28
CA GLY A 38 20.57 12.74 19.94
C GLY A 38 19.75 13.20 18.72
N TYR A 39 18.73 12.44 18.32
CA TYR A 39 17.84 12.81 17.21
C TYR A 39 17.11 14.13 17.47
N TYR A 40 16.76 14.83 16.39
CA TYR A 40 15.94 16.04 16.46
C TYR A 40 14.48 15.72 16.79
N SER A 41 13.95 14.67 16.17
CA SER A 41 12.63 14.12 16.48
C SER A 41 12.58 12.64 16.12
N LEU A 42 11.65 11.92 16.73
CA LEU A 42 11.34 10.53 16.39
C LEU A 42 9.98 10.48 15.72
N GLU A 43 9.94 10.07 14.46
CA GLU A 43 8.66 9.82 13.80
C GLU A 43 8.15 8.43 14.20
N VAL A 44 7.10 8.40 15.03
CA VAL A 44 6.65 7.18 15.72
C VAL A 44 5.17 6.86 15.49
N TRP A 45 4.42 7.79 14.89
CA TRP A 45 2.97 7.69 14.82
C TRP A 45 2.36 8.31 13.56
N GLY A 46 1.06 8.08 13.35
CA GLY A 46 0.37 8.51 12.13
C GLY A 46 0.71 7.63 10.91
N GLY A 47 0.51 8.18 9.72
CA GLY A 47 0.62 7.38 8.48
C GLY A 47 -0.35 6.19 8.50
N ALA A 48 0.14 4.98 8.19
CA ALA A 48 -0.66 3.76 8.20
C ALA A 48 -0.70 3.03 9.56
N THR A 49 0.11 3.48 10.54
CA THR A 49 0.27 2.76 11.82
C THR A 49 -1.05 2.60 12.57
N PHE A 50 -1.91 3.63 12.54
CA PHE A 50 -3.18 3.63 13.25
C PHE A 50 -4.16 2.56 12.74
N ASP A 51 -4.40 2.51 11.43
CA ASP A 51 -5.22 1.46 10.79
C ASP A 51 -4.62 0.07 11.06
N VAL A 52 -3.30 -0.09 10.87
CA VAL A 52 -2.64 -1.39 10.99
C VAL A 52 -2.63 -1.92 12.43
N CYS A 53 -2.51 -1.05 13.43
CA CYS A 53 -2.65 -1.42 14.84
C CYS A 53 -4.01 -2.09 15.10
N LEU A 54 -5.10 -1.46 14.66
CA LEU A 54 -6.46 -1.98 14.86
C LEU A 54 -6.74 -3.21 14.00
N ARG A 55 -6.36 -3.15 12.72
CA ARG A 55 -6.72 -4.14 11.70
C ARG A 55 -5.90 -5.43 11.81
N PHE A 56 -4.57 -5.33 11.91
CA PHE A 56 -3.70 -6.50 11.78
C PHE A 56 -3.00 -6.91 13.08
N LEU A 57 -2.63 -5.94 13.91
CA LEU A 57 -1.88 -6.23 15.14
C LEU A 57 -2.81 -6.51 16.33
N ARG A 58 -4.07 -6.04 16.26
CA ARG A 58 -5.02 -6.01 17.38
C ARG A 58 -4.44 -5.28 18.60
N GLU A 59 -3.80 -4.14 18.35
CA GLU A 59 -3.19 -3.25 19.34
C GLU A 59 -3.90 -1.89 19.33
N ASN A 60 -3.99 -1.22 20.49
CA ASN A 60 -4.54 0.13 20.58
C ASN A 60 -3.46 1.16 20.16
N PRO A 61 -3.65 1.92 19.06
CA PRO A 61 -2.67 2.89 18.61
C PRO A 61 -2.44 4.05 19.60
N TRP A 62 -3.45 4.42 20.39
CA TRP A 62 -3.33 5.47 21.41
C TRP A 62 -2.47 5.01 22.59
N GLU A 63 -2.65 3.75 23.00
CA GLU A 63 -1.84 3.16 24.05
C GLU A 63 -0.39 3.01 23.61
N ARG A 64 -0.16 2.60 22.36
CA ARG A 64 1.18 2.61 21.75
C ARG A 64 1.85 3.98 21.89
N LEU A 65 1.13 5.06 21.56
CA LEU A 65 1.66 6.42 21.66
C LEU A 65 2.03 6.78 23.11
N ARG A 66 1.14 6.55 24.08
CA ARG A 66 1.41 6.83 25.50
C ARG A 66 2.62 6.06 26.02
N GLN A 67 2.72 4.77 25.68
CA GLN A 67 3.83 3.93 26.11
C GLN A 67 5.15 4.38 25.50
N ILE A 68 5.17 4.78 24.23
CA ILE A 68 6.34 5.40 23.60
C ILE A 68 6.71 6.69 24.32
N LYS A 69 5.77 7.64 24.49
CA LYS A 69 6.03 8.93 25.15
C LYS A 69 6.59 8.75 26.57
N SER A 70 6.07 7.78 27.32
CA SER A 70 6.55 7.48 28.69
C SER A 70 8.03 7.08 28.75
N LYS A 71 8.59 6.60 27.63
CA LYS A 71 9.97 6.12 27.49
C LYS A 71 10.87 7.04 26.66
N THR A 72 10.32 8.12 26.11
CA THR A 72 11.05 9.10 25.27
C THR A 72 10.92 10.53 25.81
N PRO A 73 11.43 10.83 27.02
CA PRO A 73 11.28 12.16 27.60
C PRO A 73 12.17 13.22 26.94
N LYS A 74 13.23 12.84 26.21
CA LYS A 74 14.21 13.81 25.67
C LYS A 74 13.85 14.30 24.26
N THR A 75 13.38 13.40 23.42
CA THR A 75 13.25 13.65 21.98
C THR A 75 11.78 13.93 21.62
N PRO A 76 11.48 15.02 20.91
CA PRO A 76 10.13 15.29 20.40
C PRO A 76 9.59 14.15 19.53
N LEU A 77 8.34 13.75 19.77
CA LEU A 77 7.64 12.78 18.95
C LEU A 77 6.96 13.47 17.77
N GLN A 78 7.23 12.95 16.58
CA GLN A 78 6.64 13.40 15.32
C GLN A 78 5.60 12.39 14.81
N MET A 79 4.52 12.92 14.23
CA MET A 79 3.58 12.12 13.45
C MET A 79 3.38 12.66 12.03
N LEU A 80 2.93 11.79 11.14
CA LEU A 80 2.44 12.16 9.82
C LEU A 80 0.90 12.26 9.82
N LEU A 81 0.36 13.45 9.56
CA LEU A 81 -1.06 13.78 9.50
C LEU A 81 -1.47 14.19 8.07
N ARG A 82 -2.57 13.64 7.56
CA ARG A 82 -3.07 13.88 6.20
C ARG A 82 -4.07 15.05 6.13
N GLY A 83 -3.74 16.20 6.73
CA GLY A 83 -4.65 17.35 6.79
C GLY A 83 -6.07 16.95 7.20
N GLN A 84 -7.06 17.38 6.43
CA GLN A 84 -8.47 17.06 6.62
C GLN A 84 -8.84 15.56 6.50
N ASN A 85 -7.98 14.74 5.91
CA ASN A 85 -8.15 13.29 5.89
C ASN A 85 -7.68 12.61 7.19
N ILE A 86 -7.04 13.35 8.10
CA ILE A 86 -6.52 12.84 9.38
C ILE A 86 -5.57 11.66 9.13
N LEU A 87 -6.01 10.42 9.37
CA LEU A 87 -5.28 9.19 9.07
C LEU A 87 -6.04 8.27 8.10
N GLY A 88 -7.25 8.67 7.68
CA GLY A 88 -8.12 7.89 6.81
C GLY A 88 -7.90 8.15 5.33
N TYR A 89 -8.95 7.84 4.54
CA TYR A 89 -8.93 7.85 3.07
C TYR A 89 -9.88 8.87 2.43
N ARG A 90 -10.63 9.62 3.25
CA ARG A 90 -11.57 10.68 2.83
C ARG A 90 -11.44 11.88 3.76
N ASN A 91 -12.07 13.00 3.39
CA ASN A 91 -12.21 14.14 4.29
C ASN A 91 -13.13 13.82 5.48
N TYR A 92 -12.78 14.35 6.65
CA TYR A 92 -13.56 14.25 7.88
C TYR A 92 -14.10 15.62 8.31
N ALA A 93 -15.12 15.62 9.15
CA ALA A 93 -15.65 16.85 9.73
C ALA A 93 -14.63 17.49 10.68
N ASP A 94 -14.70 18.81 10.79
CA ASP A 94 -13.76 19.62 11.55
C ASP A 94 -13.71 19.26 13.04
N ASP A 95 -14.84 18.89 13.63
CA ASP A 95 -14.93 18.47 15.04
C ASP A 95 -14.11 17.19 15.32
N VAL A 96 -14.10 16.24 14.38
CA VAL A 96 -13.29 15.01 14.49
C VAL A 96 -11.80 15.34 14.35
N LEU A 97 -11.43 16.20 13.39
CA LEU A 97 -10.04 16.61 13.19
C LEU A 97 -9.48 17.33 14.41
N ASP A 98 -10.22 18.32 14.92
CA ASP A 98 -9.81 19.10 16.08
C ASP A 98 -9.65 18.22 17.32
N ARG A 99 -10.62 17.35 17.61
CA ARG A 99 -10.51 16.45 18.76
C ARG A 99 -9.42 15.40 18.60
N PHE A 100 -9.18 14.90 17.38
CA PHE A 100 -8.05 14.01 17.12
C PHE A 100 -6.71 14.70 17.43
N ILE A 101 -6.51 15.94 16.98
CA ILE A 101 -5.27 16.69 17.22
C ILE A 101 -5.09 16.96 18.71
N ALA A 102 -6.15 17.42 19.39
CA ALA A 102 -6.14 17.64 20.83
C ALA A 102 -5.67 16.39 21.59
N LEU A 103 -6.29 15.24 21.33
CA LEU A 103 -5.92 13.97 21.94
C LEU A 103 -4.49 13.54 21.57
N ALA A 104 -4.05 13.76 20.33
CA ALA A 104 -2.69 13.43 19.92
C ALA A 104 -1.64 14.27 20.68
N CYS A 105 -1.89 15.57 20.88
CA CYS A 105 -1.07 16.43 21.74
C CYS A 105 -1.08 15.94 23.19
N GLU A 106 -2.27 15.72 23.77
CA GLU A 106 -2.45 15.24 25.15
C GLU A 106 -1.71 13.92 25.41
N ASN A 107 -1.67 13.02 24.42
CA ASN A 107 -1.02 11.71 24.53
C ASN A 107 0.47 11.70 24.16
N GLY A 108 1.02 12.82 23.65
CA GLY A 108 2.47 13.02 23.57
C GLY A 108 3.07 13.35 22.21
N ILE A 109 2.27 13.58 21.17
CA ILE A 109 2.81 14.10 19.89
C ILE A 109 3.19 15.57 20.05
N ASP A 110 4.43 15.89 19.68
CA ASP A 110 4.99 17.24 19.75
C ASP A 110 5.01 17.90 18.36
N ILE A 111 5.29 17.14 17.30
CA ILE A 111 5.42 17.63 15.91
C ILE A 111 4.40 16.97 15.00
N PHE A 112 3.59 17.77 14.32
CA PHE A 112 2.64 17.32 13.32
C PHE A 112 3.15 17.68 11.93
N ARG A 113 3.60 16.69 11.16
CA ARG A 113 3.85 16.86 9.74
C ARG A 113 2.54 16.75 8.97
N ILE A 114 2.00 17.88 8.54
CA ILE A 114 0.67 18.01 7.95
C ILE A 114 0.81 18.12 6.43
N PHE A 115 0.25 17.17 5.68
CA PHE A 115 0.28 17.17 4.23
C PHE A 115 -1.11 16.91 3.63
N ASP A 116 -1.29 17.36 2.39
CA ASP A 116 -2.45 17.08 1.56
C ASP A 116 -1.97 16.46 0.25
N ALA A 117 -2.64 15.41 -0.22
CA ALA A 117 -2.19 14.64 -1.39
C ALA A 117 -2.15 15.46 -2.68
N LEU A 118 -2.93 16.54 -2.75
CA LEU A 118 -3.03 17.44 -3.90
C LEU A 118 -2.20 18.73 -3.73
N ASN A 119 -1.55 18.92 -2.59
CA ASN A 119 -1.02 20.22 -2.15
C ASN A 119 -2.11 21.32 -2.12
N ASP A 120 -3.37 20.97 -1.84
CA ASP A 120 -4.46 21.93 -1.65
C ASP A 120 -4.46 22.45 -0.20
N ASN A 121 -3.85 23.62 0.00
CA ASN A 121 -3.68 24.22 1.33
C ASN A 121 -5.01 24.46 2.08
N ARG A 122 -6.16 24.50 1.39
CA ARG A 122 -7.48 24.60 2.04
C ARG A 122 -7.78 23.38 2.92
N ASN A 123 -7.24 22.22 2.60
CA ASN A 123 -7.36 21.00 3.42
C ASN A 123 -6.36 20.96 4.59
N LEU A 124 -5.43 21.92 4.67
CA LEU A 124 -4.42 22.00 5.73
C LEU A 124 -4.78 23.04 6.80
N GLU A 125 -5.46 24.11 6.41
CA GLU A 125 -5.73 25.28 7.25
C GLU A 125 -6.31 24.91 8.63
N HIS A 126 -7.36 24.09 8.66
CA HIS A 126 -7.98 23.68 9.92
C HIS A 126 -7.01 22.88 10.81
N ALA A 127 -6.26 21.96 10.23
CA ALA A 127 -5.30 21.13 10.95
C ALA A 127 -4.14 21.97 11.52
N ILE A 128 -3.59 22.90 10.72
CA ILE A 128 -2.53 23.82 11.16
C ILE A 128 -3.04 24.64 12.35
N ARG A 129 -4.22 25.27 12.23
CA ARG A 129 -4.80 26.07 13.31
C ARG A 129 -5.00 25.25 14.58
N SER A 130 -5.56 24.04 14.48
CA SER A 130 -5.82 23.17 15.63
C SER A 130 -4.51 22.74 16.31
N VAL A 131 -3.48 22.36 15.55
CA VAL A 131 -2.16 22.04 16.11
C VAL A 131 -1.58 23.21 16.89
N LYS A 132 -1.64 24.43 16.33
CA LYS A 132 -1.17 25.64 17.00
C LYS A 132 -1.98 25.95 18.26
N GLN A 133 -3.31 25.79 18.21
CA GLN A 133 -4.21 25.98 19.35
C GLN A 133 -3.88 25.03 20.51
N HIS A 134 -3.51 23.79 20.22
CA HIS A 134 -3.14 22.78 21.22
C HIS A 134 -1.64 22.77 21.58
N GLY A 135 -0.88 23.76 21.11
CA GLY A 135 0.53 23.96 21.48
C GLY A 135 1.52 23.03 20.78
N GLY A 136 1.10 22.31 19.74
CA GLY A 136 1.98 21.48 18.92
C GLY A 136 2.76 22.29 17.89
N HIS A 137 3.84 21.69 17.36
CA HIS A 137 4.62 22.23 16.25
C HIS A 137 3.97 21.83 14.93
N ALA A 138 3.47 22.81 14.17
CA ALA A 138 2.86 22.59 12.87
C ALA A 138 3.94 22.59 11.78
N GLN A 139 4.26 21.42 11.23
CA GLN A 139 5.13 21.29 10.07
C GLN A 139 4.29 21.18 8.79
N GLY A 140 4.22 22.28 8.03
CA GLY A 140 3.62 22.27 6.70
C GLY A 140 4.41 21.39 5.74
N THR A 141 3.76 20.84 4.72
CA THR A 141 4.39 19.87 3.82
C THR A 141 4.06 20.14 2.36
N LEU A 142 5.09 20.02 1.51
CA LEU A 142 4.97 19.97 0.06
C LEU A 142 5.14 18.52 -0.40
N CYS A 143 4.09 17.89 -0.93
CA CYS A 143 4.22 16.61 -1.61
C CYS A 143 4.91 16.82 -2.96
N TYR A 144 6.17 16.40 -3.05
CA TYR A 144 7.01 16.60 -4.23
C TYR A 144 6.62 15.62 -5.34
N THR A 145 6.53 16.15 -6.55
CA THR A 145 6.33 15.40 -7.79
C THR A 145 6.82 16.19 -8.99
N ILE A 146 6.88 15.52 -10.15
CA ILE A 146 7.32 16.10 -11.42
C ILE A 146 6.18 16.02 -12.43
N SER A 147 5.87 17.16 -13.06
CA SER A 147 4.92 17.32 -14.17
C SER A 147 5.05 18.73 -14.79
N PRO A 148 4.38 19.04 -15.91
CA PRO A 148 4.39 20.38 -16.51
C PRO A 148 3.96 21.54 -15.58
N VAL A 149 3.15 21.27 -14.54
CA VAL A 149 2.65 22.32 -13.62
C VAL A 149 3.43 22.42 -12.30
N HIS A 150 4.34 21.49 -12.03
CA HIS A 150 5.09 21.44 -10.78
C HIS A 150 6.47 22.06 -10.99
N THR A 151 6.56 23.38 -10.86
CA THR A 151 7.80 24.16 -10.96
C THR A 151 8.29 24.60 -9.58
N VAL A 152 9.55 25.04 -9.47
CA VAL A 152 10.09 25.62 -8.23
C VAL A 152 9.22 26.79 -7.75
N ASP A 153 8.83 27.70 -8.64
CA ASP A 153 7.98 28.85 -8.30
C ASP A 153 6.60 28.42 -7.80
N ALA A 154 6.01 27.37 -8.39
CA ALA A 154 4.74 26.83 -7.93
C ALA A 154 4.85 26.27 -6.50
N TYR A 155 5.91 25.54 -6.19
CA TYR A 155 6.18 25.06 -4.83
C TYR A 155 6.43 26.19 -3.83
N VAL A 156 7.19 27.22 -4.22
CA VAL A 156 7.43 28.39 -3.37
C VAL A 156 6.12 29.12 -3.06
N LYS A 157 5.23 29.27 -4.04
CA LYS A 157 3.92 29.88 -3.82
C LYS A 157 3.08 29.08 -2.81
N VAL A 158 3.00 27.76 -2.98
CA VAL A 158 2.28 26.88 -2.04
C VAL A 158 2.88 26.97 -0.63
N ALA A 159 4.21 27.04 -0.52
CA ALA A 159 4.90 27.19 0.76
C ALA A 159 4.58 28.52 1.46
N LEU A 160 4.58 29.64 0.72
CA LEU A 160 4.23 30.96 1.26
C LEU A 160 2.80 30.98 1.83
N GLU A 161 1.85 30.38 1.11
CA GLU A 161 0.48 30.23 1.60
C GLU A 161 0.42 29.43 2.93
N GLN A 162 1.24 28.38 3.10
CA GLN A 162 1.31 27.65 4.37
C GLN A 162 1.99 28.48 5.48
N VAL A 163 3.01 29.28 5.14
CA VAL A 163 3.65 30.22 6.09
C VAL A 163 2.64 31.24 6.60
N ASP A 164 1.81 31.78 5.72
CA ASP A 164 0.73 32.71 6.10
C ASP A 164 -0.31 32.06 7.04
N MET A 165 -0.47 30.72 6.99
CA MET A 165 -1.28 29.95 7.93
C MET A 165 -0.61 29.71 9.30
N GLY A 166 0.68 30.07 9.44
CA GLY A 166 1.41 30.00 10.71
C GLY A 166 2.11 28.68 11.01
N ILE A 167 2.59 27.97 9.99
CA ILE A 167 3.46 26.79 10.19
C ILE A 167 4.80 27.17 10.84
N ASP A 168 5.35 26.28 11.65
CA ASP A 168 6.61 26.46 12.37
C ASP A 168 7.85 25.97 11.58
N SER A 169 7.63 25.06 10.62
CA SER A 169 8.64 24.56 9.69
C SER A 169 7.98 24.00 8.43
N LEU A 170 8.74 23.85 7.35
CA LEU A 170 8.27 23.25 6.10
C LEU A 170 9.02 21.95 5.80
N CYS A 171 8.30 20.91 5.39
CA CYS A 171 8.87 19.66 4.89
C CYS A 171 8.67 19.53 3.37
N ILE A 172 9.73 19.24 2.63
CA ILE A 172 9.63 18.71 1.26
C ILE A 172 9.49 17.19 1.40
N LYS A 173 8.32 16.65 1.03
CA LYS A 173 8.04 15.22 1.09
C LYS A 173 8.09 14.59 -0.30
N ASP A 174 9.23 13.99 -0.63
CA ASP A 174 9.44 13.16 -1.80
C ASP A 174 9.11 11.69 -1.50
N MET A 175 7.82 11.37 -1.54
CA MET A 175 7.30 10.04 -1.21
C MET A 175 7.71 8.94 -2.20
N ALA A 176 8.09 9.30 -3.43
CA ALA A 176 8.46 8.35 -4.47
C ALA A 176 9.99 8.13 -4.53
N GLY A 177 10.79 9.07 -4.02
CA GLY A 177 12.24 9.03 -4.15
C GLY A 177 12.70 9.55 -5.52
N ILE A 178 12.04 10.56 -6.06
CA ILE A 178 12.28 11.11 -7.41
C ILE A 178 12.89 12.52 -7.39
N LEU A 179 13.15 13.10 -6.21
CA LEU A 179 13.85 14.37 -6.09
C LEU A 179 15.32 14.17 -6.47
N SER A 180 15.75 14.73 -7.60
CA SER A 180 17.14 14.68 -8.02
C SER A 180 18.02 15.66 -7.21
N PRO A 181 19.35 15.48 -7.16
CA PRO A 181 20.21 16.39 -6.41
C PRO A 181 20.15 17.84 -6.89
N VAL A 182 20.13 18.05 -8.20
CA VAL A 182 19.99 19.39 -8.81
C VAL A 182 18.63 20.01 -8.48
N ALA A 183 17.55 19.23 -8.53
CA ALA A 183 16.23 19.73 -8.15
C ALA A 183 16.15 20.05 -6.65
N ALA A 184 16.83 19.27 -5.79
CA ALA A 184 16.93 19.53 -4.36
C ALA A 184 17.63 20.86 -4.08
N GLU A 185 18.78 21.11 -4.70
CA GLU A 185 19.51 22.37 -4.59
C GLU A 185 18.63 23.56 -5.01
N GLN A 186 18.00 23.47 -6.17
CA GLN A 186 17.17 24.55 -6.73
C GLN A 186 15.95 24.84 -5.85
N LEU A 187 15.20 23.81 -5.49
CA LEU A 187 13.97 23.95 -4.72
C LEU A 187 14.26 24.43 -3.29
N VAL A 188 15.22 23.80 -2.60
CA VAL A 188 15.57 24.20 -1.23
C VAL A 188 16.14 25.61 -1.23
N GLY A 189 17.04 25.95 -2.15
CA GLY A 189 17.60 27.29 -2.24
C GLY A 189 16.54 28.37 -2.51
N ALA A 190 15.54 28.06 -3.35
CA ALA A 190 14.43 28.98 -3.58
C ALA A 190 13.54 29.14 -2.35
N LEU A 191 13.21 28.05 -1.67
CA LEU A 191 12.41 28.08 -0.44
C LEU A 191 13.14 28.86 0.67
N THR A 192 14.40 28.56 0.96
CA THR A 192 15.14 29.24 2.04
C THR A 192 15.35 30.74 1.80
N ARG A 193 15.30 31.20 0.55
CA ARG A 193 15.26 32.64 0.22
C ARG A 193 13.88 33.26 0.42
N ALA A 194 12.81 32.51 0.13
CA ALA A 194 11.45 33.01 0.15
C ALA A 194 10.79 32.93 1.54
N ILE A 195 11.15 31.94 2.35
CA ILE A 195 10.57 31.69 3.67
C ILE A 195 11.64 31.71 4.76
N HIS A 196 11.30 32.24 5.94
CA HIS A 196 12.23 32.42 7.07
C HIS A 196 12.01 31.44 8.21
N ILE A 197 11.45 30.26 7.89
CA ILE A 197 11.28 29.13 8.82
C ILE A 197 12.14 27.94 8.37
N PRO A 198 12.48 26.99 9.26
CA PRO A 198 13.29 25.85 8.90
C PRO A 198 12.68 24.97 7.81
N VAL A 199 13.51 24.52 6.87
CA VAL A 199 13.14 23.56 5.82
C VAL A 199 13.74 22.18 6.13
N GLN A 200 12.93 21.14 6.02
CA GLN A 200 13.28 19.74 6.21
C GLN A 200 13.06 18.95 4.92
N ILE A 201 13.95 18.00 4.61
CA ILE A 201 13.81 17.11 3.45
C ILE A 201 13.49 15.69 3.92
N HIS A 202 12.41 15.15 3.38
CA HIS A 202 12.05 13.76 3.50
C HIS A 202 12.05 13.14 2.11
N SER A 203 12.89 12.13 1.86
CA SER A 203 12.90 11.38 0.60
C SER A 203 13.08 9.89 0.84
N HIS A 204 12.37 9.09 0.04
CA HIS A 204 12.56 7.65 -0.02
C HIS A 204 13.78 7.33 -0.89
N ALA A 205 14.52 6.27 -0.56
CA ALA A 205 15.75 5.89 -1.23
C ALA A 205 15.54 5.03 -2.49
N THR A 206 14.31 4.95 -3.01
CA THR A 206 13.90 3.98 -4.04
C THR A 206 14.76 4.05 -5.29
N SER A 207 15.02 5.27 -5.78
CA SER A 207 15.85 5.52 -6.97
C SER A 207 17.35 5.46 -6.72
N GLY A 208 17.78 5.43 -5.45
CA GLY A 208 19.16 5.63 -5.04
C GLY A 208 19.63 7.10 -5.00
N MET A 209 18.82 8.07 -5.42
CA MET A 209 19.24 9.49 -5.45
C MET A 209 19.19 10.19 -4.09
N ALA A 210 18.38 9.72 -3.14
CA ALA A 210 18.06 10.42 -1.91
C ALA A 210 19.30 10.87 -1.08
N PRO A 211 20.37 10.07 -0.88
CA PRO A 211 21.56 10.54 -0.18
C PRO A 211 22.23 11.76 -0.83
N ALA A 212 22.33 11.77 -2.17
CA ALA A 212 22.88 12.89 -2.91
C ALA A 212 21.95 14.11 -2.86
N SER A 213 20.64 13.90 -2.93
CA SER A 213 19.64 14.95 -2.81
C SER A 213 19.62 15.60 -1.42
N TYR A 214 19.87 14.82 -0.37
CA TYR A 214 20.05 15.37 0.99
C TYR A 214 21.31 16.23 1.09
N LEU A 215 22.44 15.78 0.52
CA LEU A 215 23.68 16.56 0.55
C LEU A 215 23.50 17.91 -0.15
N GLU A 216 22.95 17.92 -1.37
CA GLU A 216 22.73 19.17 -2.12
C GLU A 216 21.65 20.06 -1.50
N GLY A 217 20.58 19.47 -0.96
CA GLY A 217 19.57 20.23 -0.23
C GLY A 217 20.11 20.88 1.05
N VAL A 218 20.95 20.19 1.83
CA VAL A 218 21.58 20.77 3.02
C VAL A 218 22.57 21.88 2.64
N LYS A 219 23.36 21.71 1.57
CA LYS A 219 24.19 22.79 1.01
C LYS A 219 23.36 24.03 0.65
N ALA A 220 22.17 23.82 0.11
CA ALA A 220 21.23 24.89 -0.26
C ALA A 220 20.43 25.47 0.93
N GLY A 221 20.65 24.98 2.15
CA GLY A 221 20.11 25.57 3.38
C GLY A 221 19.03 24.76 4.10
N ALA A 222 18.75 23.52 3.70
CA ALA A 222 17.88 22.65 4.50
C ALA A 222 18.49 22.42 5.89
N GLY A 223 17.68 22.59 6.93
CA GLY A 223 18.11 22.51 8.32
C GLY A 223 17.88 21.15 8.98
N ALA A 224 17.16 20.24 8.30
CA ALA A 224 16.89 18.90 8.78
C ALA A 224 16.65 17.90 7.64
N ILE A 225 16.93 16.62 7.89
CA ILE A 225 16.64 15.50 6.98
C ILE A 225 16.04 14.31 7.73
N ASP A 226 15.33 13.44 7.02
CA ASP A 226 14.79 12.19 7.57
C ASP A 226 15.67 11.00 7.23
N CYS A 227 16.06 10.20 8.21
CA CYS A 227 16.84 8.97 8.01
C CYS A 227 16.21 7.80 8.77
N ALA A 228 16.55 6.59 8.35
CA ALA A 228 16.27 5.37 9.09
C ALA A 228 17.59 4.71 9.49
N ILE A 229 17.57 3.88 10.54
CA ILE A 229 18.72 3.05 10.89
C ILE A 229 19.04 2.07 9.75
N SER A 230 20.32 1.78 9.47
CA SER A 230 20.73 1.04 8.27
C SER A 230 20.05 -0.31 8.06
N SER A 231 19.76 -1.07 9.14
CA SER A 231 19.02 -2.34 9.07
C SER A 231 17.54 -2.19 8.71
N MET A 232 17.03 -0.96 8.66
CA MET A 232 15.67 -0.57 8.28
C MET A 232 15.66 0.54 7.20
N ALA A 233 16.78 0.76 6.51
CA ALA A 233 16.96 1.83 5.54
C ALA A 233 17.07 1.31 4.10
N GLY A 234 17.08 2.22 3.13
CA GLY A 234 17.25 1.91 1.71
C GLY A 234 15.98 1.41 1.02
N PHE A 235 16.06 1.19 -0.30
CA PHE A 235 14.91 0.88 -1.15
C PHE A 235 13.73 1.83 -0.90
N SER A 236 12.55 1.32 -0.54
CA SER A 236 11.36 2.10 -0.23
C SER A 236 11.42 2.79 1.14
N SER A 237 12.48 2.62 1.93
CA SER A 237 12.72 3.34 3.19
C SER A 237 13.58 4.59 2.96
N GLN A 238 13.94 5.29 4.03
CA GLN A 238 14.80 6.49 4.00
C GLN A 238 16.29 6.11 3.88
N PRO A 239 17.18 7.08 3.55
CA PRO A 239 18.62 6.86 3.60
C PRO A 239 19.12 6.37 4.97
N PRO A 240 20.17 5.51 5.00
CA PRO A 240 20.79 5.08 6.25
C PRO A 240 21.40 6.25 7.02
N VAL A 241 21.01 6.43 8.29
CA VAL A 241 21.52 7.50 9.15
C VAL A 241 23.04 7.42 9.31
N GLU A 242 23.60 6.21 9.42
CA GLU A 242 25.03 5.99 9.60
C GLU A 242 25.84 6.47 8.40
N THR A 243 25.31 6.27 7.19
CA THR A 243 25.90 6.75 5.95
C THR A 243 25.83 8.27 5.87
N MET A 244 24.67 8.86 6.15
CA MET A 244 24.50 10.31 6.11
C MET A 244 25.39 11.01 7.14
N LEU A 245 25.57 10.45 8.33
CA LEU A 245 26.50 10.98 9.33
C LEU A 245 27.93 11.02 8.81
N SER A 246 28.40 9.93 8.19
CA SER A 246 29.75 9.88 7.62
C SER A 246 29.95 10.89 6.49
N ILE A 247 28.91 11.12 5.66
CA ILE A 247 28.94 12.17 4.63
C ILE A 247 29.05 13.55 5.29
N PHE A 248 28.19 13.87 6.28
CA PHE A 248 28.18 15.21 6.87
C PHE A 248 29.36 15.50 7.80
N ASP A 249 30.05 14.50 8.33
CA ASP A 249 31.28 14.67 9.12
C ASP A 249 32.41 15.35 8.33
N GLU A 250 32.40 15.20 7.00
CA GLU A 250 33.34 15.82 6.06
C GLU A 250 32.85 17.21 5.58
N THR A 251 31.76 17.72 6.15
CA THR A 251 31.16 19.01 5.79
C THR A 251 31.08 19.96 6.98
N PRO A 252 30.74 21.25 6.75
CA PRO A 252 30.43 22.19 7.84
C PRO A 252 29.13 21.89 8.61
N TRP A 253 28.29 20.98 8.14
CA TRP A 253 26.95 20.71 8.70
C TRP A 253 26.89 19.43 9.54
N LYS A 254 27.97 19.06 10.24
CA LYS A 254 28.07 17.83 11.04
C LYS A 254 26.85 17.62 11.93
N ALA A 255 26.28 16.41 11.90
CA ALA A 255 25.21 16.00 12.82
C ALA A 255 25.81 15.32 14.06
N ASN A 256 25.27 15.62 15.24
CA ASN A 256 25.79 15.16 16.51
C ASN A 256 24.97 13.97 17.04
N LEU A 257 25.10 12.80 16.40
CA LEU A 257 24.47 11.55 16.86
C LEU A 257 25.50 10.57 17.43
N ASP A 258 25.10 9.82 18.46
CA ASP A 258 25.96 8.80 19.09
C ASP A 258 26.04 7.53 18.22
N ARG A 259 27.20 7.32 17.58
CA ARG A 259 27.45 6.17 16.71
C ARG A 259 27.43 4.82 17.43
N ASN A 260 27.78 4.76 18.71
CA ASN A 260 27.73 3.51 19.48
C ASN A 260 26.28 3.11 19.78
N ILE A 261 25.43 4.10 20.06
CA ILE A 261 23.99 3.90 20.19
C ILE A 261 23.39 3.43 18.86
N LEU A 262 23.73 4.10 17.74
CA LEU A 262 23.26 3.70 16.41
C LEU A 262 23.64 2.25 16.07
N ARG A 263 24.86 1.80 16.37
CA ARG A 263 25.26 0.41 16.16
C ARG A 263 24.38 -0.59 16.91
N GLN A 264 23.97 -0.26 18.13
CA GLN A 264 23.09 -1.12 18.94
C GLN A 264 21.67 -1.14 18.38
N ILE A 265 21.15 0.02 17.98
CA ILE A 265 19.84 0.14 17.32
C ILE A 265 19.84 -0.69 16.02
N CYS A 266 20.89 -0.55 15.20
CA CYS A 266 21.04 -1.31 13.96
C CYS A 266 21.02 -2.82 14.24
N LYS A 267 21.78 -3.28 15.24
CA LYS A 267 21.82 -4.69 15.64
C LYS A 267 20.44 -5.18 16.07
N TYR A 268 19.73 -4.43 16.90
CA TYR A 268 18.40 -4.81 17.39
C TYR A 268 17.43 -5.12 16.24
N PHE A 269 17.35 -4.22 15.25
CA PHE A 269 16.45 -4.43 14.11
C PHE A 269 16.95 -5.49 13.13
N ALA A 270 18.26 -5.68 12.99
CA ALA A 270 18.80 -6.79 12.22
C ALA A 270 18.44 -8.16 12.85
N ASP A 271 18.49 -8.26 14.18
CA ASP A 271 18.10 -9.46 14.91
C ASP A 271 16.57 -9.69 14.85
N LEU A 272 15.76 -8.62 14.76
CA LEU A 272 14.30 -8.68 14.67
C LEU A 272 13.79 -9.01 13.24
N ALA A 273 14.55 -8.67 12.21
CA ALA A 273 14.13 -8.80 10.82
C ALA A 273 13.62 -10.21 10.43
N PRO A 274 14.27 -11.34 10.81
CA PRO A 274 13.78 -12.68 10.47
C PRO A 274 12.33 -12.96 10.89
N ASP A 275 11.90 -12.37 12.01
CA ASP A 275 10.60 -12.60 12.64
C ASP A 275 9.51 -11.65 12.12
N ARG A 276 9.88 -10.47 11.63
CA ARG A 276 8.93 -9.42 11.23
C ARG A 276 8.89 -9.13 9.74
N GLN A 277 10.00 -9.36 9.04
CA GLN A 277 10.10 -9.05 7.62
C GLN A 277 9.18 -9.98 6.80
N PRO A 278 8.38 -9.44 5.86
CA PRO A 278 7.57 -10.23 4.95
C PRO A 278 8.43 -11.23 4.15
N ALA A 279 7.86 -12.37 3.78
CA ALA A 279 8.57 -13.42 3.03
C ALA A 279 9.03 -12.95 1.63
N HIS A 280 8.30 -12.01 1.03
CA HIS A 280 8.61 -11.41 -0.26
C HIS A 280 9.27 -10.04 -0.07
N HIS A 281 10.53 -10.03 0.36
CA HIS A 281 11.34 -8.81 0.25
C HIS A 281 11.95 -8.77 -1.16
N PRO A 282 11.83 -7.66 -1.92
CA PRO A 282 12.43 -7.58 -3.24
C PRO A 282 13.95 -7.80 -3.18
N PRO A 283 14.54 -8.50 -4.17
CA PRO A 283 15.97 -8.78 -4.20
C PRO A 283 16.80 -7.52 -4.54
N ASN A 284 16.20 -6.54 -5.22
CA ASN A 284 16.87 -5.31 -5.63
C ASN A 284 16.68 -4.22 -4.57
N ILE A 285 17.79 -3.61 -4.16
CA ILE A 285 17.85 -2.55 -3.14
C ILE A 285 17.54 -1.17 -3.76
N ILE A 286 17.59 -1.06 -5.09
CA ILE A 286 17.32 0.16 -5.87
C ILE A 286 16.41 -0.22 -7.04
N ASP A 287 15.44 0.66 -7.33
CA ASP A 287 14.54 0.57 -8.46
C ASP A 287 14.60 1.88 -9.27
N PRO A 288 15.37 1.95 -10.37
CA PRO A 288 15.48 3.16 -11.18
C PRO A 288 14.27 3.40 -12.09
N GLU A 289 13.41 2.40 -12.34
CA GLU A 289 12.21 2.56 -13.17
C GLU A 289 11.24 3.59 -12.58
N ILE A 290 11.30 3.80 -11.25
CA ILE A 290 10.60 4.87 -10.54
C ILE A 290 10.80 6.25 -11.18
N LEU A 291 11.95 6.50 -11.80
CA LEU A 291 12.30 7.76 -12.46
C LEU A 291 11.56 7.96 -13.79
N LEU A 292 11.01 6.89 -14.37
CA LEU A 292 10.22 6.93 -15.59
C LEU A 292 8.72 7.01 -15.26
N HIS A 293 8.24 6.11 -14.41
CA HIS A 293 6.81 5.99 -14.14
C HIS A 293 6.31 6.83 -12.95
N HIS A 294 7.20 7.26 -12.04
CA HIS A 294 6.90 8.04 -10.83
C HIS A 294 5.91 7.36 -9.85
N ILE A 295 5.77 6.03 -9.94
CA ILE A 295 4.83 5.20 -9.14
C ILE A 295 5.56 4.68 -7.91
N PRO A 296 5.26 5.14 -6.68
CA PRO A 296 5.96 4.68 -5.48
C PRO A 296 6.03 3.15 -5.36
N GLY A 297 7.12 2.59 -4.81
CA GLY A 297 7.39 1.14 -4.81
C GLY A 297 6.27 0.28 -4.19
N GLY A 298 5.61 0.78 -3.13
CA GLY A 298 4.44 0.10 -2.55
C GLY A 298 3.22 0.06 -3.49
N MET A 299 3.09 1.03 -4.40
CA MET A 299 1.99 1.07 -5.37
C MET A 299 2.25 0.13 -6.56
N ILE A 300 3.46 0.05 -7.10
CA ILE A 300 3.73 -0.85 -8.24
C ILE A 300 3.57 -2.33 -7.87
N SER A 301 4.00 -2.72 -6.67
CA SER A 301 3.78 -4.07 -6.13
C SER A 301 2.30 -4.37 -5.94
N ASN A 302 1.53 -3.42 -5.40
CA ASN A 302 0.07 -3.53 -5.31
C ASN A 302 -0.60 -3.64 -6.68
N LEU A 303 -0.18 -2.84 -7.67
CA LEU A 303 -0.71 -2.86 -9.03
C LEU A 303 -0.50 -4.23 -9.70
N ARG A 304 0.69 -4.82 -9.54
CA ARG A 304 0.99 -6.19 -10.02
C ARG A 304 0.08 -7.21 -9.37
N SER A 305 -0.06 -7.19 -8.04
CA SER A 305 -0.95 -8.11 -7.32
C SER A 305 -2.41 -7.95 -7.74
N GLN A 306 -2.86 -6.71 -7.97
CA GLN A 306 -4.20 -6.41 -8.46
C GLN A 306 -4.43 -6.98 -9.87
N LEU A 307 -3.48 -6.81 -10.79
CA LEU A 307 -3.56 -7.39 -12.13
C LEU A 307 -3.56 -8.93 -12.10
N ASP A 308 -2.72 -9.52 -11.25
CA ASP A 308 -2.67 -10.97 -11.07
C ASP A 308 -3.99 -11.54 -10.53
N GLN A 309 -4.64 -10.86 -9.58
CA GLN A 309 -5.99 -11.21 -9.10
C GLN A 309 -7.06 -11.15 -10.21
N GLN A 310 -6.84 -10.33 -11.24
CA GLN A 310 -7.71 -10.26 -12.42
C GLN A 310 -7.28 -11.23 -13.53
N GLY A 311 -6.21 -12.01 -13.34
CA GLY A 311 -5.63 -12.89 -14.36
C GLY A 311 -5.06 -12.11 -15.55
N ALA A 312 -4.58 -10.88 -15.33
CA ALA A 312 -4.20 -9.92 -16.37
C ALA A 312 -2.79 -9.34 -16.15
N LEU A 313 -1.89 -10.11 -15.53
CA LEU A 313 -0.53 -9.67 -15.24
C LEU A 313 0.28 -9.36 -16.52
N ASP A 314 -0.05 -10.03 -17.62
CA ASP A 314 0.47 -9.80 -18.97
C ASP A 314 0.18 -8.38 -19.50
N LYS A 315 -0.77 -7.66 -18.90
CA LYS A 315 -1.12 -6.28 -19.27
C LYS A 315 -0.38 -5.21 -18.48
N LEU A 316 0.56 -5.57 -17.61
CA LEU A 316 1.27 -4.61 -16.75
C LEU A 316 1.89 -3.46 -17.54
N ASP A 317 2.59 -3.75 -18.64
CA ASP A 317 3.27 -2.72 -19.43
C ASP A 317 2.28 -1.71 -20.02
N GLN A 318 1.13 -2.19 -20.50
CA GLN A 318 0.05 -1.32 -21.01
C GLN A 318 -0.52 -0.42 -19.90
N VAL A 319 -0.64 -0.93 -18.67
CA VAL A 319 -1.08 -0.13 -17.52
C VAL A 319 -0.05 0.92 -17.14
N LEU A 320 1.24 0.57 -17.18
CA LEU A 320 2.34 1.52 -16.90
C LEU A 320 2.39 2.64 -17.95
N GLU A 321 2.05 2.36 -19.21
CA GLU A 321 1.90 3.37 -20.27
C GLU A 321 0.63 4.23 -20.13
N GLU A 322 -0.47 3.66 -19.65
CA GLU A 322 -1.76 4.34 -19.47
C GLU A 322 -1.80 5.23 -18.22
N LEU A 323 -1.02 4.90 -17.20
CA LEU A 323 -1.03 5.60 -15.92
C LEU A 323 -0.61 7.07 -16.03
N PRO A 324 0.49 7.45 -16.72
CA PRO A 324 0.82 8.87 -16.94
C PRO A 324 -0.28 9.64 -17.68
N ARG A 325 -1.00 9.00 -18.62
CA ARG A 325 -2.12 9.61 -19.35
C ARG A 325 -3.31 9.86 -18.44
N THR A 326 -3.67 8.85 -17.64
CA THR A 326 -4.73 8.96 -16.63
C THR A 326 -4.40 10.05 -15.60
N ARG A 327 -3.13 10.12 -15.16
CA ARG A 327 -2.65 11.18 -14.26
C ARG A 327 -2.79 12.57 -14.89
N ALA A 328 -2.46 12.71 -16.18
CA ALA A 328 -2.57 13.98 -16.91
C ALA A 328 -4.03 14.43 -17.01
N ASP A 329 -4.94 13.54 -17.41
CA ASP A 329 -6.38 13.81 -17.48
C ASP A 329 -6.94 14.30 -16.14
N MET A 330 -6.43 13.74 -15.03
CA MET A 330 -6.84 14.06 -13.67
C MET A 330 -6.16 15.31 -13.10
N GLY A 331 -5.46 16.10 -13.91
CA GLY A 331 -4.87 17.37 -13.49
C GLY A 331 -3.53 17.23 -12.76
N TYR A 332 -2.74 16.21 -13.09
CA TYR A 332 -1.40 15.94 -12.56
C TYR A 332 -1.28 15.82 -11.03
N PRO A 333 -2.17 15.13 -10.31
CA PRO A 333 -2.02 14.98 -8.86
C PRO A 333 -0.65 14.35 -8.51
N PRO A 334 0.01 14.75 -7.40
CA PRO A 334 1.05 13.94 -6.80
C PRO A 334 0.53 12.52 -6.55
N LEU A 335 1.34 11.50 -6.84
CA LEU A 335 0.95 10.10 -6.64
C LEU A 335 1.31 9.65 -5.22
N VAL A 336 0.48 10.06 -4.26
CA VAL A 336 0.56 9.65 -2.85
C VAL A 336 -0.81 9.10 -2.41
N THR A 337 -0.91 8.41 -1.28
CA THR A 337 -2.22 7.96 -0.81
C THR A 337 -3.12 9.17 -0.50
N PRO A 338 -4.38 9.23 -0.98
CA PRO A 338 -5.09 8.19 -1.76
C PRO A 338 -4.99 8.31 -3.28
N THR A 339 -4.54 9.45 -3.83
CA THR A 339 -4.52 9.73 -5.29
C THR A 339 -3.77 8.69 -6.11
N SER A 340 -2.69 8.13 -5.57
CA SER A 340 -1.91 7.07 -6.20
C SER A 340 -2.78 5.85 -6.54
N GLN A 341 -3.60 5.39 -5.60
CA GLN A 341 -4.51 4.25 -5.78
C GLN A 341 -5.64 4.59 -6.76
N ILE A 342 -6.19 5.80 -6.68
CA ILE A 342 -7.28 6.25 -7.56
C ILE A 342 -6.81 6.28 -9.03
N VAL A 343 -5.68 6.93 -9.30
CA VAL A 343 -5.11 7.03 -10.65
C VAL A 343 -4.68 5.65 -11.16
N GLY A 344 -4.02 4.85 -10.32
CA GLY A 344 -3.54 3.52 -10.71
C GLY A 344 -4.67 2.55 -11.06
N VAL A 345 -5.70 2.47 -10.22
CA VAL A 345 -6.84 1.59 -10.48
C VAL A 345 -7.64 2.08 -11.68
N GLN A 346 -7.83 3.39 -11.85
CA GLN A 346 -8.48 3.88 -13.07
C GLN A 346 -7.69 3.51 -14.33
N ALA A 347 -6.36 3.57 -14.30
CA ALA A 347 -5.52 3.12 -15.42
C ALA A 347 -5.71 1.62 -15.71
N VAL A 348 -5.78 0.77 -14.66
CA VAL A 348 -6.11 -0.66 -14.81
C VAL A 348 -7.49 -0.83 -15.44
N MET A 349 -8.51 -0.09 -14.98
CA MET A 349 -9.86 -0.17 -15.54
C MET A 349 -9.90 0.21 -17.01
N ASN A 350 -9.16 1.25 -17.41
CA ASN A 350 -9.07 1.68 -18.81
C ASN A 350 -8.52 0.55 -19.70
N ILE A 351 -7.49 -0.18 -19.22
CA ILE A 351 -6.87 -1.29 -19.96
C ILE A 351 -7.72 -2.56 -19.95
N LEU A 352 -8.37 -2.90 -18.82
CA LEU A 352 -9.18 -4.11 -18.70
C LEU A 352 -10.51 -4.00 -19.46
N SER A 353 -11.11 -2.82 -19.49
CA SER A 353 -12.35 -2.56 -20.22
C SER A 353 -12.14 -2.36 -21.73
N GLY A 354 -10.94 -1.98 -22.15
CA GLY A 354 -10.62 -1.64 -23.53
C GLY A 354 -11.10 -0.25 -23.97
N GLU A 355 -11.74 0.52 -23.08
CA GLU A 355 -12.21 1.88 -23.34
C GLU A 355 -11.98 2.78 -22.12
N ARG A 356 -11.22 3.88 -22.30
CA ARG A 356 -10.89 4.82 -21.21
C ARG A 356 -12.16 5.37 -20.54
N TYR A 357 -12.23 5.27 -19.22
CA TYR A 357 -13.33 5.76 -18.38
C TYR A 357 -14.73 5.21 -18.73
N SER A 358 -14.81 4.00 -19.29
CA SER A 358 -16.08 3.25 -19.42
C SER A 358 -16.51 2.67 -18.07
N LEU A 359 -15.55 2.21 -17.27
CA LEU A 359 -15.71 1.82 -15.88
C LEU A 359 -14.96 2.80 -14.98
N VAL A 360 -15.69 3.46 -14.08
CA VAL A 360 -15.16 4.52 -13.22
C VAL A 360 -15.53 4.19 -11.77
N PRO A 361 -14.56 3.82 -10.92
CA PRO A 361 -14.80 3.61 -9.51
C PRO A 361 -15.32 4.86 -8.80
N GLN A 362 -16.00 4.68 -7.66
CA GLN A 362 -16.60 5.80 -6.93
C GLN A 362 -15.55 6.83 -6.48
N GLU A 363 -14.38 6.38 -6.05
CA GLU A 363 -13.30 7.25 -5.60
C GLU A 363 -12.75 8.12 -6.74
N THR A 364 -12.67 7.58 -7.97
CA THR A 364 -12.33 8.38 -9.16
C THR A 364 -13.41 9.41 -9.45
N ARG A 365 -14.69 9.03 -9.34
CA ARG A 365 -15.80 9.98 -9.49
C ARG A 365 -15.73 11.10 -8.44
N ASP A 366 -15.48 10.75 -7.19
CA ASP A 366 -15.39 11.68 -6.07
C ASP A 366 -14.18 12.64 -6.20
N TYR A 367 -13.05 12.14 -6.71
CA TYR A 367 -11.91 12.96 -7.11
C TYR A 367 -12.31 14.00 -8.16
N VAL A 368 -12.94 13.56 -9.25
CA VAL A 368 -13.35 14.44 -10.35
C VAL A 368 -14.44 15.43 -9.92
N LYS A 369 -15.25 15.04 -8.94
CA LYS A 369 -16.24 15.91 -8.28
C LYS A 369 -15.61 16.93 -7.32
N GLY A 370 -14.30 16.86 -7.08
CA GLY A 370 -13.58 17.78 -6.19
C GLY A 370 -13.70 17.43 -4.71
N LEU A 371 -14.18 16.24 -4.34
CA LEU A 371 -14.38 15.85 -2.93
C LEU A 371 -13.07 15.52 -2.18
N TYR A 372 -11.95 15.44 -2.90
CA TYR A 372 -10.61 15.32 -2.32
C TYR A 372 -9.88 16.66 -2.22
N GLY A 373 -10.33 17.69 -2.93
CA GLY A 373 -9.65 18.97 -3.05
C GLY A 373 -9.46 19.40 -4.50
N ARG A 374 -8.74 20.50 -4.70
CA ARG A 374 -8.40 21.07 -6.02
C ARG A 374 -7.15 20.38 -6.58
N SER A 375 -7.28 19.82 -7.78
CA SER A 375 -6.14 19.27 -8.53
C SER A 375 -5.13 20.37 -8.91
N PRO A 376 -3.82 20.05 -9.02
CA PRO A 376 -2.78 21.02 -9.37
C PRO A 376 -3.02 21.74 -10.71
N ALA A 377 -3.53 21.01 -11.69
CA ALA A 377 -4.01 21.54 -12.97
C ALA A 377 -5.51 21.27 -13.13
N PRO A 378 -6.23 22.01 -13.99
CA PRO A 378 -7.60 21.66 -14.35
C PRO A 378 -7.70 20.21 -14.85
N ILE A 379 -8.68 19.47 -14.35
CA ILE A 379 -9.06 18.16 -14.88
C ILE A 379 -9.55 18.35 -16.32
N ASP A 380 -9.22 17.41 -17.21
CA ASP A 380 -9.66 17.43 -18.60
C ASP A 380 -11.21 17.57 -18.67
N PRO A 381 -11.74 18.62 -19.35
CA PRO A 381 -13.18 18.87 -19.40
C PRO A 381 -14.00 17.75 -20.04
N ALA A 382 -13.43 17.02 -21.02
CA ALA A 382 -14.09 15.90 -21.67
C ALA A 382 -14.19 14.71 -20.71
N ILE A 383 -13.13 14.44 -19.93
CA ILE A 383 -13.13 13.41 -18.90
C ILE A 383 -14.08 13.78 -17.75
N SER A 384 -14.04 15.04 -17.29
CA SER A 384 -14.98 15.52 -16.28
C SER A 384 -16.43 15.35 -16.71
N ARG A 385 -16.77 15.70 -17.97
CA ARG A 385 -18.12 15.51 -18.52
C ARG A 385 -18.49 14.04 -18.69
N LYS A 386 -17.57 13.19 -19.14
CA LYS A 386 -17.81 11.73 -19.28
C LYS A 386 -18.12 11.09 -17.93
N ILE A 387 -17.42 11.51 -16.87
CA ILE A 387 -17.60 10.97 -15.52
C ILE A 387 -18.84 11.58 -14.86
N LEU A 388 -18.93 12.90 -14.75
CA LEU A 388 -19.97 13.57 -13.95
C LEU A 388 -21.27 13.84 -14.71
N GLY A 389 -21.26 13.76 -16.03
CA GLY A 389 -22.38 14.20 -16.86
C GLY A 389 -22.66 15.69 -16.68
N ASN A 390 -23.82 16.01 -16.11
CA ASN A 390 -24.26 17.39 -15.82
C ASN A 390 -23.97 17.84 -14.38
N GLU A 391 -23.46 16.95 -13.52
CA GLU A 391 -23.09 17.34 -12.15
C GLU A 391 -21.89 18.30 -12.17
N LYS A 392 -21.96 19.36 -11.36
CA LYS A 392 -20.86 20.32 -11.22
C LYS A 392 -19.89 19.87 -10.12
N PRO A 393 -18.57 19.99 -10.34
CA PRO A 393 -17.58 19.81 -9.28
C PRO A 393 -17.76 20.81 -8.14
N VAL A 394 -17.38 20.40 -6.94
CA VAL A 394 -17.29 21.25 -5.76
C VAL A 394 -16.12 22.23 -5.93
N THR A 395 -16.34 23.51 -5.63
CA THR A 395 -15.32 24.55 -5.77
C THR A 395 -14.70 24.98 -4.43
N GLY A 396 -15.41 24.78 -3.31
CA GLY A 396 -14.93 25.09 -1.95
C GLY A 396 -14.05 24.00 -1.33
N ARG A 397 -13.81 24.09 -0.01
CA ARG A 397 -13.15 23.03 0.75
C ARG A 397 -14.14 21.88 0.98
N PRO A 398 -13.82 20.62 0.66
CA PRO A 398 -14.80 19.52 0.73
C PRO A 398 -15.38 19.29 2.13
N ALA A 399 -14.61 19.55 3.19
CA ALA A 399 -15.09 19.41 4.56
C ALA A 399 -16.19 20.42 4.95
N ASP A 400 -16.36 21.52 4.22
CA ASP A 400 -17.46 22.47 4.45
C ASP A 400 -18.84 21.85 4.13
N LEU A 401 -18.85 20.71 3.41
CA LEU A 401 -20.06 19.94 3.10
C LEU A 401 -20.41 18.93 4.20
N LEU A 402 -19.56 18.77 5.22
CA LEU A 402 -19.71 17.79 6.28
C LEU A 402 -20.25 18.46 7.54
N GLY A 403 -21.38 17.97 8.04
CA GLY A 403 -21.86 18.33 9.37
C GLY A 403 -21.01 17.68 10.48
N PRO A 404 -21.09 18.18 11.73
CA PRO A 404 -20.39 17.58 12.87
C PRO A 404 -20.69 16.08 13.01
N MET A 405 -19.66 15.28 13.25
CA MET A 405 -19.78 13.82 13.35
C MET A 405 -19.80 13.31 14.78
N LEU A 406 -19.07 13.96 15.70
CA LEU A 406 -18.92 13.48 17.09
C LEU A 406 -20.24 13.36 17.86
N PRO A 407 -21.22 14.31 17.76
CA PRO A 407 -22.45 14.23 18.55
C PRO A 407 -23.28 12.97 18.32
N THR A 408 -23.17 12.33 17.15
CA THR A 408 -23.92 11.12 16.79
C THR A 408 -23.04 9.89 16.61
N ALA A 409 -21.72 10.00 16.80
CA ALA A 409 -20.75 8.96 16.43
C ALA A 409 -21.03 7.61 17.10
N THR A 410 -21.51 7.61 18.34
CA THR A 410 -21.69 6.39 19.14
C THR A 410 -23.15 5.92 19.26
N ARG A 411 -24.11 6.61 18.62
CA ARG A 411 -25.55 6.37 18.81
C ARG A 411 -25.97 4.92 18.55
N ASP A 412 -25.37 4.30 17.55
CA ASP A 412 -25.75 2.97 17.06
C ASP A 412 -24.77 1.87 17.55
N LEU A 413 -23.89 2.19 18.52
CA LEU A 413 -22.93 1.24 19.11
C LEU A 413 -23.53 0.48 20.29
N GLU A 414 -23.15 -0.80 20.42
CA GLU A 414 -23.51 -1.61 21.59
C GLU A 414 -22.91 -1.00 22.87
N PRO A 415 -23.68 -0.90 23.98
CA PRO A 415 -23.17 -0.44 25.26
C PRO A 415 -21.94 -1.22 25.73
N GLY A 416 -20.93 -0.50 26.24
CA GLY A 416 -19.70 -1.08 26.80
C GLY A 416 -18.62 -1.47 25.80
N LEU A 417 -18.81 -1.26 24.48
CA LEU A 417 -17.72 -1.42 23.50
C LEU A 417 -16.70 -0.27 23.56
N VAL A 418 -17.21 0.95 23.67
CA VAL A 418 -16.41 2.17 23.87
C VAL A 418 -15.98 2.22 25.34
N GLN A 419 -14.68 2.28 25.59
CA GLN A 419 -14.07 2.32 26.93
C GLN A 419 -13.40 3.66 27.23
N ALA A 420 -13.02 4.41 26.19
CA ALA A 420 -12.40 5.72 26.31
C ALA A 420 -12.85 6.64 25.15
N GLU A 421 -12.60 7.94 25.27
CA GLU A 421 -12.95 8.91 24.22
C GLU A 421 -12.21 8.62 22.91
N GLU A 422 -10.96 8.17 23.00
CA GLU A 422 -10.13 7.82 21.85
C GLU A 422 -10.71 6.67 21.01
N ASP A 423 -11.53 5.80 21.61
CA ASP A 423 -12.26 4.77 20.88
C ASP A 423 -13.29 5.40 19.93
N ILE A 424 -13.92 6.52 20.32
CA ILE A 424 -14.88 7.26 19.47
C ILE A 424 -14.16 7.79 18.23
N ILE A 425 -12.97 8.39 18.42
CA ILE A 425 -12.16 8.90 17.31
C ILE A 425 -11.69 7.76 16.41
N SER A 426 -11.23 6.65 17.01
CA SER A 426 -10.84 5.45 16.26
C SER A 426 -12.00 4.91 15.41
N TYR A 427 -13.21 4.90 15.96
CA TYR A 427 -14.43 4.49 15.26
C TYR A 427 -14.83 5.46 14.13
N CYS A 428 -14.73 6.77 14.37
CA CYS A 428 -15.00 7.77 13.33
C CYS A 428 -14.08 7.59 12.11
N LEU A 429 -12.80 7.31 12.34
CA LEU A 429 -11.79 7.16 11.28
C LEU A 429 -11.86 5.79 10.59
N PHE A 430 -12.08 4.72 11.35
CA PHE A 430 -12.00 3.34 10.87
C PHE A 430 -13.10 2.47 11.50
N PRO A 431 -14.38 2.68 11.12
CA PRO A 431 -15.52 2.13 11.85
C PRO A 431 -15.51 0.60 11.92
N GLU A 432 -15.19 -0.08 10.81
CA GLU A 432 -15.11 -1.54 10.75
C GLU A 432 -13.95 -2.08 11.59
N GLN A 433 -12.75 -1.54 11.38
CA GLN A 433 -11.54 -2.03 12.04
C GLN A 433 -11.59 -1.77 13.55
N ALA A 434 -12.12 -0.61 13.96
CA ALA A 434 -12.34 -0.27 15.35
C ALA A 434 -13.38 -1.19 16.01
N LEU A 435 -14.52 -1.45 15.34
CA LEU A 435 -15.53 -2.37 15.87
C LEU A 435 -15.01 -3.79 16.06
N GLU A 436 -14.27 -4.31 15.08
CA GLU A 436 -13.63 -5.62 15.22
C GLU A 436 -12.64 -5.64 16.39
N TYR A 437 -11.83 -4.59 16.53
CA TYR A 437 -10.90 -4.45 17.65
C TYR A 437 -11.62 -4.37 19.00
N PHE A 438 -12.70 -3.60 19.12
CA PHE A 438 -13.45 -3.47 20.38
C PHE A 438 -14.08 -4.79 20.81
N LYS A 439 -14.67 -5.52 19.86
CA LYS A 439 -15.21 -6.86 20.11
C LYS A 439 -14.11 -7.83 20.54
N TRP A 440 -12.96 -7.80 19.86
CA TRP A 440 -11.78 -8.59 20.23
C TRP A 440 -11.28 -8.25 21.64
N ARG A 441 -11.16 -6.95 21.97
CA ARG A 441 -10.72 -6.45 23.28
C ARG A 441 -11.67 -6.86 24.41
N LYS A 442 -12.99 -6.92 24.15
CA LYS A 442 -14.03 -7.32 25.11
C LYS A 442 -13.91 -8.79 25.54
N LEU A 443 -13.34 -9.65 24.70
CA LEU A 443 -13.13 -11.06 25.05
C LEU A 443 -12.07 -11.21 26.15
N PRO A 444 -12.22 -12.20 27.06
CA PRO A 444 -11.16 -12.60 27.98
C PRO A 444 -9.87 -12.92 27.23
N GLU A 445 -8.71 -12.54 27.78
CA GLU A 445 -7.42 -12.66 27.09
C GLU A 445 -7.13 -14.08 26.55
N LYS A 446 -7.51 -15.12 27.31
CA LYS A 446 -7.36 -16.54 26.92
C LYS A 446 -8.26 -16.97 25.76
N GLU A 447 -9.33 -16.24 25.49
CA GLU A 447 -10.32 -16.52 24.45
C GLU A 447 -10.14 -15.65 23.20
N ARG A 448 -9.20 -14.70 23.24
CA ARG A 448 -8.94 -13.80 22.11
C ARG A 448 -8.36 -14.59 20.94
N PRO A 449 -8.97 -14.52 19.74
CA PRO A 449 -8.37 -15.11 18.55
C PRO A 449 -7.05 -14.40 18.23
N LYS A 450 -6.12 -15.11 17.59
CA LYS A 450 -4.84 -14.56 17.14
C LYS A 450 -5.06 -13.36 16.23
N SER A 451 -4.12 -12.41 16.26
CA SER A 451 -4.19 -11.26 15.37
C SER A 451 -3.98 -11.72 13.91
N PRO A 452 -4.51 -11.00 12.90
CA PRO A 452 -4.24 -11.35 11.51
C PRO A 452 -2.73 -11.43 11.19
N ALA A 453 -1.91 -10.56 11.80
CA ALA A 453 -0.46 -10.62 11.66
C ALA A 453 0.15 -11.91 12.28
N ASP A 454 -0.37 -12.41 13.40
CA ASP A 454 0.08 -13.69 13.97
C ASP A 454 -0.24 -14.85 13.03
N VAL A 455 -1.44 -14.85 12.45
CA VAL A 455 -1.84 -15.86 11.46
C VAL A 455 -0.97 -15.79 10.20
N GLU A 456 -0.58 -14.59 9.74
CA GLU A 456 0.37 -14.41 8.64
C GLU A 456 1.74 -15.04 8.95
N ILE A 457 2.25 -14.85 10.17
CA ILE A 457 3.53 -15.41 10.62
C ILE A 457 3.45 -16.94 10.73
N GLU A 458 2.39 -17.49 11.29
CA GLU A 458 2.21 -18.94 11.42
C GLU A 458 2.20 -19.64 10.07
N LYS A 459 1.44 -19.09 9.10
CA LYS A 459 1.45 -19.60 7.73
C LYS A 459 2.83 -19.55 7.09
N LYS A 460 3.63 -18.51 7.38
CA LYS A 460 5.02 -18.39 6.91
C LYS A 460 5.92 -19.47 7.52
N LEU A 461 5.74 -19.82 8.79
CA LEU A 461 6.49 -20.88 9.47
C LEU A 461 6.08 -22.27 8.95
N GLU A 462 4.78 -22.50 8.74
CA GLU A 462 4.25 -23.72 8.12
C GLU A 462 4.81 -23.92 6.71
N ALA A 463 4.82 -22.88 5.88
CA ALA A 463 5.36 -22.93 4.52
C ALA A 463 6.89 -23.17 4.46
N LYS A 464 7.63 -22.81 5.52
CA LYS A 464 9.07 -23.10 5.65
C LYS A 464 9.37 -24.52 6.13
N THR A 465 8.37 -25.24 6.64
CA THR A 465 8.52 -26.65 7.01
C THR A 465 8.42 -27.48 5.72
N PRO A 466 9.48 -28.18 5.29
CA PRO A 466 9.43 -28.93 4.04
C PRO A 466 8.43 -30.08 4.19
N THR A 467 7.21 -29.91 3.69
CA THR A 467 6.39 -31.05 3.30
C THR A 467 7.10 -31.67 2.09
N VAL A 468 7.98 -32.64 2.33
CA VAL A 468 8.50 -33.50 1.27
C VAL A 468 7.27 -34.20 0.68
N PRO A 469 6.82 -33.84 -0.54
CA PRO A 469 5.83 -34.65 -1.20
C PRO A 469 6.49 -36.01 -1.42
N PRO A 470 5.81 -37.16 -1.21
CA PRO A 470 6.39 -38.44 -1.60
C PRO A 470 6.84 -38.30 -3.07
N PRO A 471 8.09 -38.69 -3.41
CA PRO A 471 8.59 -38.49 -4.76
C PRO A 471 7.60 -39.12 -5.72
N LYS A 472 7.06 -38.32 -6.64
CA LYS A 472 6.32 -38.88 -7.78
C LYS A 472 7.28 -39.84 -8.48
N PRO A 473 6.96 -41.14 -8.58
CA PRO A 473 7.84 -42.06 -9.27
C PRO A 473 8.06 -41.54 -10.70
N LEU A 474 9.31 -41.43 -11.13
CA LEU A 474 9.69 -40.88 -12.43
C LEU A 474 9.11 -41.70 -13.61
N LEU A 475 8.70 -42.93 -13.34
CA LEU A 475 8.17 -43.88 -14.31
C LEU A 475 6.93 -44.59 -13.76
N ALA A 476 6.05 -45.05 -14.63
CA ALA A 476 4.93 -45.90 -14.21
C ALA A 476 5.46 -47.28 -13.76
N PRO A 477 4.75 -48.02 -12.89
CA PRO A 477 5.18 -49.35 -12.45
C PRO A 477 5.47 -50.35 -13.59
N SER A 478 4.77 -50.21 -14.73
CA SER A 478 4.99 -50.99 -15.94
C SER A 478 6.37 -50.76 -16.58
N ASP A 479 6.91 -49.56 -16.46
CA ASP A 479 8.20 -49.20 -17.07
C ASP A 479 9.37 -49.80 -16.29
N TYR A 480 9.23 -49.95 -14.96
CA TYR A 480 10.19 -50.66 -14.13
C TYR A 480 10.23 -52.15 -14.47
N LEU A 481 9.09 -52.77 -14.76
CA LEU A 481 9.04 -54.18 -15.18
C LEU A 481 9.73 -54.39 -16.55
N ALA A 482 9.56 -53.45 -17.47
CA ALA A 482 10.25 -53.45 -18.76
C ALA A 482 11.77 -53.28 -18.59
N LEU A 483 12.21 -52.41 -17.68
CA LEU A 483 13.63 -52.22 -17.35
C LEU A 483 14.25 -53.48 -16.71
N HIS A 484 13.55 -54.15 -15.79
CA HIS A 484 14.02 -55.42 -15.22
C HIS A 484 14.15 -56.52 -16.28
N THR A 485 13.16 -56.65 -17.17
CA THR A 485 13.23 -57.61 -18.28
C THR A 485 14.40 -57.32 -19.24
N LEU A 486 14.70 -56.03 -19.47
CA LEU A 486 15.83 -55.61 -20.28
C LEU A 486 17.17 -55.94 -19.60
N ILE A 487 17.29 -55.69 -18.29
CA ILE A 487 18.48 -56.01 -17.50
C ILE A 487 18.74 -57.53 -17.49
N ASP A 488 17.72 -58.35 -17.26
CA ASP A 488 17.86 -59.82 -17.26
C ASP A 488 18.31 -60.36 -18.63
N ARG A 489 17.80 -59.79 -19.72
CA ARG A 489 18.22 -60.14 -21.08
C ARG A 489 19.64 -59.67 -21.41
N ILE A 490 20.05 -58.50 -20.93
CA ILE A 490 21.43 -58.01 -21.08
C ILE A 490 22.41 -58.92 -20.32
N HIS A 491 22.03 -59.39 -19.13
CA HIS A 491 22.82 -60.31 -18.32
C HIS A 491 23.00 -61.67 -19.02
N ALA A 492 21.96 -62.19 -19.68
CA ALA A 492 22.03 -63.42 -20.47
C ALA A 492 22.92 -63.31 -21.74
N LEU A 493 23.17 -62.09 -22.23
CA LEU A 493 23.96 -61.83 -23.44
C LEU A 493 25.41 -61.38 -23.15
N ASN A 494 25.82 -61.35 -21.88
CA ASN A 494 27.20 -61.14 -21.42
C ASN A 494 27.86 -59.82 -21.88
N PHE A 495 27.08 -58.74 -21.96
CA PHE A 495 27.61 -57.39 -22.24
C PHE A 495 28.07 -56.69 -20.95
N SER A 496 29.24 -56.04 -21.00
CA SER A 496 29.81 -55.29 -19.86
C SER A 496 29.28 -53.86 -19.73
N GLU A 497 28.82 -53.26 -20.83
CA GLU A 497 28.20 -51.93 -20.85
C GLU A 497 27.22 -51.80 -22.04
N VAL A 498 26.05 -51.21 -21.80
CA VAL A 498 25.04 -50.89 -22.80
C VAL A 498 24.72 -49.41 -22.72
N THR A 499 24.91 -48.68 -23.82
CA THR A 499 24.56 -47.26 -23.91
C THR A 499 23.48 -47.04 -24.95
N ILE A 500 22.37 -46.44 -24.54
CA ILE A 500 21.26 -46.06 -25.41
C ILE A 500 21.23 -44.53 -25.50
N ARG A 501 21.28 -44.01 -26.73
CA ARG A 501 21.19 -42.56 -26.99
C ARG A 501 19.91 -42.24 -27.74
N ARG A 502 19.14 -41.28 -27.24
CA ARG A 502 18.00 -40.71 -27.96
C ARG A 502 17.99 -39.21 -27.78
N GLN A 503 18.16 -38.47 -28.89
CA GLN A 503 18.12 -37.01 -29.01
C GLN A 503 19.00 -36.27 -28.00
N ASP A 504 18.48 -36.02 -26.80
CA ASP A 504 19.02 -35.19 -25.71
C ASP A 504 19.34 -35.99 -24.44
N VAL A 505 19.07 -37.30 -24.42
CA VAL A 505 19.34 -38.18 -23.27
C VAL A 505 20.24 -39.36 -23.66
N THR A 506 21.31 -39.56 -22.88
CA THR A 506 22.16 -40.75 -22.94
C THR A 506 21.96 -41.57 -21.68
N LEU A 507 21.52 -42.83 -21.83
CA LEU A 507 21.40 -43.79 -20.75
C LEU A 507 22.50 -44.83 -20.88
N SER A 508 23.42 -44.90 -19.92
CA SER A 508 24.49 -45.89 -19.89
C SER A 508 24.29 -46.84 -18.70
N LEU A 509 24.16 -48.14 -19.00
CA LEU A 509 24.00 -49.23 -18.05
C LEU A 509 25.29 -50.06 -18.06
N LYS A 510 26.00 -50.09 -16.93
CA LYS A 510 27.23 -50.86 -16.78
C LYS A 510 27.02 -51.98 -15.78
N ALA A 511 27.43 -53.20 -16.11
CA ALA A 511 27.34 -54.31 -15.18
C ALA A 511 28.34 -54.09 -14.04
N GLY A 512 27.84 -53.75 -12.85
CA GLY A 512 28.66 -53.54 -11.66
C GLY A 512 29.09 -54.86 -11.06
N ALA A 513 30.39 -55.03 -10.80
CA ALA A 513 30.88 -56.09 -9.94
C ALA A 513 30.62 -55.71 -8.47
N GLY A 514 29.68 -56.40 -7.81
CA GLY A 514 29.54 -56.40 -6.36
C GLY A 514 28.38 -55.57 -5.79
N ASP A 515 27.68 -56.18 -4.83
CA ASP A 515 26.55 -55.65 -4.07
C ASP A 515 26.81 -54.25 -3.46
N SER A 516 26.33 -53.20 -4.11
CA SER A 516 26.09 -51.90 -3.48
C SER A 516 25.05 -51.09 -4.26
N LYS A 517 24.07 -50.53 -3.54
CA LYS A 517 22.99 -49.71 -4.11
C LYS A 517 23.56 -48.39 -4.69
N PRO A 518 23.20 -47.97 -5.92
CA PRO A 518 23.71 -46.72 -6.48
C PRO A 518 22.93 -45.50 -5.97
N THR A 519 23.68 -44.52 -5.44
CA THR A 519 23.26 -43.13 -5.24
C THR A 519 23.54 -42.31 -6.51
N ALA A 520 22.56 -41.53 -6.97
CA ALA A 520 22.72 -40.65 -8.13
C ALA A 520 23.21 -39.26 -7.68
N GLU A 521 24.38 -38.84 -8.15
CA GLU A 521 24.81 -37.44 -8.15
C GLU A 521 24.49 -36.81 -9.52
N THR A 522 23.98 -35.58 -9.52
CA THR A 522 23.74 -34.80 -10.75
C THR A 522 24.50 -33.49 -10.65
N THR A 523 25.48 -33.28 -11.53
CA THR A 523 26.19 -32.00 -11.68
C THR A 523 25.52 -31.15 -12.76
N GLN A 524 25.12 -29.92 -12.44
CA GLN A 524 24.58 -28.93 -13.39
C GLN A 524 25.71 -28.14 -14.06
N GLY A 525 25.67 -28.00 -15.38
CA GLY A 525 26.49 -27.07 -16.18
C GLY A 525 25.65 -25.93 -16.76
N ALA A 526 26.21 -24.72 -16.76
CA ALA A 526 25.60 -23.45 -17.18
C ALA A 526 25.55 -23.25 -18.73
N PRO A 527 24.82 -22.23 -19.26
CA PRO A 527 24.08 -22.32 -20.53
C PRO A 527 24.75 -21.64 -21.74
N ALA A 528 24.25 -21.94 -22.95
CA ALA A 528 24.46 -21.16 -24.17
C ALA A 528 23.16 -21.03 -24.99
N ALA A 529 23.07 -19.95 -25.77
CA ALA A 529 21.83 -19.30 -26.19
C ALA A 529 21.46 -19.43 -27.69
N VAL A 530 20.18 -19.10 -27.96
CA VAL A 530 19.51 -18.60 -29.20
C VAL A 530 19.19 -19.58 -30.36
N ALA A 531 17.88 -19.80 -30.63
CA ALA A 531 17.14 -19.37 -31.84
C ALA A 531 15.80 -20.14 -32.05
N THR A 532 14.71 -19.41 -32.29
CA THR A 532 13.40 -19.86 -32.84
C THR A 532 13.48 -20.06 -34.38
N PRO A 533 12.64 -20.89 -35.08
CA PRO A 533 11.17 -20.70 -35.11
C PRO A 533 10.22 -21.90 -35.43
N LYS A 534 8.93 -21.61 -35.18
CA LYS A 534 7.67 -21.97 -35.88
C LYS A 534 6.88 -23.24 -35.50
N ALA A 535 5.58 -23.01 -35.30
CA ALA A 535 4.46 -23.92 -34.99
C ALA A 535 4.10 -24.89 -36.13
N PRO A 536 3.27 -25.94 -35.88
CA PRO A 536 1.80 -25.77 -35.94
C PRO A 536 1.00 -26.46 -34.80
N ALA A 537 -0.31 -26.22 -34.84
CA ALA A 537 -1.31 -26.27 -33.79
C ALA A 537 -1.94 -27.64 -33.41
N GLU A 538 -2.52 -27.63 -32.19
CA GLU A 538 -3.70 -28.36 -31.64
C GLU A 538 -3.72 -29.88 -31.42
N PRO A 539 -4.58 -30.41 -30.48
CA PRO A 539 -5.35 -29.75 -29.41
C PRO A 539 -5.08 -30.33 -28.00
N ALA A 540 -5.27 -29.50 -26.97
CA ALA A 540 -5.24 -29.92 -25.57
C ALA A 540 -6.65 -30.34 -25.09
N PRO A 541 -6.76 -31.37 -24.22
CA PRO A 541 -8.04 -31.82 -23.67
C PRO A 541 -8.57 -30.85 -22.61
N SER A 542 -9.88 -30.66 -22.61
CA SER A 542 -10.63 -29.83 -21.67
C SER A 542 -10.36 -30.18 -20.19
N PRO A 543 -10.14 -29.21 -19.28
CA PRO A 543 -10.14 -29.46 -17.86
C PRO A 543 -11.58 -29.55 -17.33
N VAL A 544 -11.84 -30.60 -16.57
CA VAL A 544 -13.08 -30.87 -15.84
C VAL A 544 -13.26 -29.82 -14.74
N GLU A 545 -14.41 -29.13 -14.74
CA GLU A 545 -14.86 -28.23 -13.67
C GLU A 545 -15.12 -28.99 -12.35
N PRO A 546 -14.83 -28.40 -11.18
CA PRO A 546 -15.38 -28.88 -9.92
C PRO A 546 -16.85 -28.48 -9.82
N ALA A 547 -17.69 -29.46 -9.50
CA ALA A 547 -19.14 -29.32 -9.36
C ALA A 547 -19.53 -28.22 -8.35
N GLY A 548 -19.96 -27.08 -8.89
CA GLY A 548 -20.82 -26.12 -8.20
C GLY A 548 -22.28 -26.52 -8.38
N THR A 549 -23.06 -26.40 -7.32
CA THR A 549 -24.50 -26.66 -7.26
C THR A 549 -25.25 -26.04 -8.44
N ASN A 550 -25.96 -26.88 -9.21
CA ASN A 550 -26.88 -26.48 -10.27
C ASN A 550 -27.94 -25.51 -9.73
N ALA A 551 -27.80 -24.22 -10.04
CA ALA A 551 -28.92 -23.28 -10.05
C ALA A 551 -29.64 -23.46 -11.39
N THR A 552 -30.88 -23.93 -11.32
CA THR A 552 -31.82 -24.01 -12.45
C THR A 552 -31.88 -22.69 -13.21
N ALA A 553 -31.86 -22.78 -14.54
CA ALA A 553 -32.05 -21.66 -15.46
C ALA A 553 -33.30 -20.86 -15.07
N THR A 554 -33.11 -19.57 -14.79
CA THR A 554 -34.19 -18.62 -14.48
C THR A 554 -34.40 -17.68 -15.66
N ASP A 555 -35.63 -17.62 -16.15
CA ASP A 555 -36.06 -16.81 -17.29
C ASP A 555 -35.82 -15.31 -17.05
N GLY A 556 -34.73 -14.78 -17.63
CA GLY A 556 -34.44 -13.34 -17.70
C GLY A 556 -32.95 -13.03 -17.98
N PRO A 557 -32.63 -11.88 -18.60
CA PRO A 557 -31.24 -11.41 -18.69
C PRO A 557 -30.63 -11.18 -17.29
N ALA A 558 -29.32 -11.41 -17.18
CA ALA A 558 -28.59 -11.28 -15.92
C ALA A 558 -27.53 -10.18 -15.98
N ILE A 559 -27.45 -9.39 -14.91
CA ILE A 559 -26.35 -8.46 -14.66
C ILE A 559 -25.17 -9.29 -14.15
N LYS A 560 -24.06 -9.24 -14.90
CA LYS A 560 -22.84 -10.00 -14.63
C LYS A 560 -21.79 -9.12 -13.96
N ALA A 561 -20.91 -9.74 -13.18
CA ALA A 561 -19.80 -9.04 -12.57
C ALA A 561 -18.78 -8.59 -13.63
N PRO A 562 -18.36 -7.32 -13.66
CA PRO A 562 -17.41 -6.85 -14.67
C PRO A 562 -15.97 -7.29 -14.37
N LEU A 563 -15.68 -7.68 -13.12
CA LEU A 563 -14.34 -7.91 -12.58
C LEU A 563 -14.39 -9.01 -11.49
N ASN A 564 -13.23 -9.60 -11.18
CA ASN A 564 -13.08 -10.39 -9.96
C ASN A 564 -13.09 -9.46 -8.75
N GLY A 565 -13.86 -9.78 -7.71
CA GLY A 565 -13.97 -8.91 -6.53
C GLY A 565 -14.87 -9.49 -5.43
N THR A 566 -15.42 -8.62 -4.59
CA THR A 566 -16.40 -8.95 -3.54
C THR A 566 -17.74 -8.27 -3.85
N PHE A 567 -18.83 -9.03 -3.81
CA PHE A 567 -20.18 -8.55 -4.08
C PHE A 567 -20.84 -7.98 -2.82
N TYR A 568 -21.37 -6.77 -2.90
CA TYR A 568 -22.12 -6.12 -1.83
C TYR A 568 -23.49 -5.63 -2.29
N LEU A 569 -24.50 -5.92 -1.46
CA LEU A 569 -25.87 -5.43 -1.61
C LEU A 569 -26.16 -4.12 -0.89
N SER A 570 -25.29 -3.64 0.01
CA SER A 570 -25.50 -2.37 0.72
C SER A 570 -24.36 -1.40 0.41
N SER A 571 -24.60 -0.11 0.65
CA SER A 571 -23.60 0.95 0.49
C SER A 571 -22.58 1.03 1.63
N GLY A 572 -22.70 0.18 2.64
CA GLY A 572 -21.78 0.10 3.77
C GLY A 572 -22.32 -0.74 4.92
N PRO A 573 -21.50 -0.94 5.98
CA PRO A 573 -21.89 -1.70 7.16
C PRO A 573 -23.15 -1.13 7.83
N GLY A 574 -24.11 -2.00 8.14
CA GLY A 574 -25.36 -1.63 8.81
C GLY A 574 -26.34 -0.80 7.96
N LYS A 575 -26.01 -0.50 6.68
CA LYS A 575 -26.92 0.17 5.75
C LYS A 575 -27.91 -0.83 5.13
N PRO A 576 -29.14 -0.39 4.80
CA PRO A 576 -30.10 -1.25 4.13
C PRO A 576 -29.60 -1.68 2.73
N PRO A 577 -30.11 -2.82 2.21
CA PRO A 577 -29.84 -3.23 0.83
C PRO A 577 -30.26 -2.15 -0.17
N LEU A 578 -29.45 -1.97 -1.23
CA LEU A 578 -29.69 -1.06 -2.34
C LEU A 578 -30.93 -1.45 -3.14
N ILE A 579 -31.21 -2.76 -3.24
CA ILE A 579 -32.37 -3.34 -3.90
C ILE A 579 -32.85 -4.58 -3.15
N LYS A 580 -34.09 -4.98 -3.43
CA LYS A 580 -34.72 -6.24 -3.04
C LYS A 580 -35.34 -6.91 -4.27
N VAL A 581 -35.58 -8.21 -4.17
CA VAL A 581 -36.35 -8.95 -5.19
C VAL A 581 -37.77 -8.35 -5.28
N GLY A 582 -38.22 -8.05 -6.49
CA GLY A 582 -39.48 -7.38 -6.79
C GLY A 582 -39.36 -5.87 -7.00
N ASP A 583 -38.23 -5.25 -6.69
CA ASP A 583 -38.05 -3.80 -6.88
C ASP A 583 -38.04 -3.44 -8.38
N VAL A 584 -38.70 -2.33 -8.71
CA VAL A 584 -38.64 -1.72 -10.05
C VAL A 584 -37.56 -0.63 -10.03
N VAL A 585 -36.53 -0.80 -10.84
CA VAL A 585 -35.38 0.11 -10.96
C VAL A 585 -35.35 0.75 -12.34
N LYS A 586 -34.91 2.01 -12.42
CA LYS A 586 -34.69 2.68 -13.70
C LYS A 586 -33.30 2.36 -14.26
N ALA A 587 -33.15 2.42 -15.57
CA ALA A 587 -31.86 2.39 -16.25
C ALA A 587 -30.89 3.39 -15.59
N GLY A 588 -29.68 2.94 -15.28
CA GLY A 588 -28.68 3.76 -14.59
C GLY A 588 -28.81 3.83 -13.08
N SER A 589 -29.79 3.17 -12.45
CA SER A 589 -29.87 3.04 -10.98
C SER A 589 -28.80 2.07 -10.45
N THR A 590 -28.20 2.35 -9.29
CA THR A 590 -27.26 1.42 -8.66
C THR A 590 -28.00 0.22 -8.09
N VAL A 591 -27.61 -0.99 -8.52
CA VAL A 591 -28.24 -2.25 -8.10
C VAL A 591 -27.37 -3.04 -7.12
N CYS A 592 -26.05 -2.96 -7.24
CA CYS A 592 -25.11 -3.56 -6.31
C CYS A 592 -23.76 -2.86 -6.39
N ILE A 593 -22.84 -3.26 -5.52
CA ILE A 593 -21.46 -2.79 -5.51
C ILE A 593 -20.54 -4.00 -5.66
N VAL A 594 -19.55 -3.90 -6.54
CA VAL A 594 -18.43 -4.85 -6.61
C VAL A 594 -17.19 -4.12 -6.13
N GLU A 595 -16.68 -4.51 -4.97
CA GLU A 595 -15.37 -4.07 -4.51
C GLU A 595 -14.31 -4.86 -5.26
N ALA A 596 -13.47 -4.16 -6.02
CA ALA A 596 -12.33 -4.75 -6.70
C ALA A 596 -11.14 -3.83 -6.48
N MET A 597 -9.97 -4.42 -6.17
CA MET A 597 -8.74 -3.66 -5.96
C MET A 597 -8.87 -2.55 -4.89
N LYS A 598 -9.66 -2.79 -3.83
CA LYS A 598 -9.97 -1.84 -2.74
C LYS A 598 -10.74 -0.58 -3.16
N LEU A 599 -11.35 -0.57 -4.34
CA LEU A 599 -12.28 0.48 -4.75
C LEU A 599 -13.66 -0.09 -5.01
N PHE A 600 -14.68 0.73 -4.77
CA PHE A 600 -16.07 0.33 -4.90
C PHE A 600 -16.63 0.70 -6.29
N ASN A 601 -17.04 -0.32 -7.05
CA ASN A 601 -17.64 -0.16 -8.37
C ASN A 601 -19.16 -0.29 -8.25
N GLN A 602 -19.88 0.80 -8.47
CA GLN A 602 -21.34 0.78 -8.51
C GLN A 602 -21.83 0.16 -9.81
N ILE A 603 -22.48 -0.99 -9.71
CA ILE A 603 -23.07 -1.66 -10.87
C ILE A 603 -24.46 -1.08 -11.12
N LYS A 604 -24.71 -0.68 -12.37
CA LYS A 604 -25.92 0.01 -12.79
C LYS A 604 -26.89 -0.92 -13.50
N ALA A 605 -28.18 -0.67 -13.33
CA ALA A 605 -29.21 -1.34 -14.12
C ALA A 605 -29.06 -0.97 -15.61
N PRO A 606 -28.98 -1.94 -16.53
CA PRO A 606 -28.77 -1.68 -17.97
C PRO A 606 -30.01 -1.14 -18.69
N ALA A 607 -31.20 -1.32 -18.10
CA ALA A 607 -32.48 -0.85 -18.60
C ALA A 607 -33.44 -0.62 -17.42
N ASP A 608 -34.58 0.01 -17.68
CA ASP A 608 -35.70 -0.04 -16.75
C ASP A 608 -36.08 -1.51 -16.53
N ALA A 609 -36.15 -1.95 -15.28
CA ALA A 609 -36.15 -3.36 -14.96
C ALA A 609 -36.84 -3.67 -13.63
N THR A 610 -37.46 -4.84 -13.54
CA THR A 610 -37.89 -5.45 -12.27
C THR A 610 -36.86 -6.48 -11.83
N ILE A 611 -36.37 -6.40 -10.59
CA ILE A 611 -35.43 -7.36 -10.03
C ILE A 611 -36.14 -8.68 -9.77
N VAL A 612 -35.71 -9.75 -10.44
CA VAL A 612 -36.34 -11.09 -10.35
C VAL A 612 -35.64 -11.94 -9.31
N GLN A 613 -34.30 -11.87 -9.27
CA GLN A 613 -33.52 -12.69 -8.34
C GLN A 613 -32.15 -12.08 -8.06
N ILE A 614 -31.65 -12.27 -6.85
CA ILE A 614 -30.27 -11.98 -6.46
C ILE A 614 -29.56 -13.33 -6.27
N LEU A 615 -28.49 -13.56 -7.03
CA LEU A 615 -27.82 -14.87 -7.14
C LEU A 615 -26.63 -15.02 -6.18
N LEU A 616 -26.16 -13.93 -5.58
CA LEU A 616 -24.99 -13.91 -4.72
C LEU A 616 -25.33 -13.39 -3.32
N GLU A 617 -24.65 -13.95 -2.33
CA GLU A 617 -24.73 -13.47 -0.95
C GLU A 617 -23.85 -12.23 -0.75
N HIS A 618 -24.33 -11.30 0.08
CA HIS A 618 -23.60 -10.10 0.48
C HIS A 618 -22.25 -10.46 1.13
N GLY A 619 -21.18 -9.80 0.70
CA GLY A 619 -19.82 -9.98 1.21
C GLY A 619 -19.10 -11.21 0.68
N LYS A 620 -19.62 -11.89 -0.35
CA LYS A 620 -18.96 -13.06 -0.97
C LYS A 620 -18.12 -12.69 -2.19
N PRO A 621 -17.04 -13.47 -2.47
CA PRO A 621 -16.26 -13.31 -3.69
C PRO A 621 -17.12 -13.55 -4.94
N VAL A 622 -16.83 -12.79 -6.00
CA VAL A 622 -17.43 -12.90 -7.32
C VAL A 622 -16.34 -12.93 -8.38
N LYS A 623 -16.54 -13.73 -9.43
CA LYS A 623 -15.65 -13.79 -10.60
C LYS A 623 -16.19 -12.94 -11.74
N LYS A 624 -15.30 -12.41 -12.58
CA LYS A 624 -15.66 -11.75 -13.83
C LYS A 624 -16.61 -12.64 -14.64
N ASP A 625 -17.63 -12.01 -15.23
CA ASP A 625 -18.71 -12.60 -16.01
C ASP A 625 -19.67 -13.52 -15.23
N GLN A 626 -19.47 -13.70 -13.92
CA GLN A 626 -20.41 -14.43 -13.06
C GLN A 626 -21.74 -13.66 -12.96
N PRO A 627 -22.89 -14.30 -13.22
CA PRO A 627 -24.21 -13.70 -13.01
C PRO A 627 -24.44 -13.34 -11.54
N MET A 628 -24.87 -12.10 -11.29
CA MET A 628 -25.12 -11.59 -9.92
C MET A 628 -26.60 -11.35 -9.65
N ILE A 629 -27.32 -10.76 -10.60
CA ILE A 629 -28.72 -10.35 -10.44
C ILE A 629 -29.48 -10.67 -11.73
N VAL A 630 -30.62 -11.34 -11.62
CA VAL A 630 -31.55 -11.59 -12.73
C VAL A 630 -32.61 -10.50 -12.71
N TYR A 631 -32.92 -9.94 -13.89
CA TYR A 631 -33.91 -8.89 -14.02
C TYR A 631 -34.82 -9.13 -15.23
N LYS A 632 -36.02 -8.55 -15.18
CA LYS A 632 -36.95 -8.49 -16.29
C LYS A 632 -37.01 -7.06 -16.82
N PRO A 633 -36.63 -6.80 -18.09
CA PRO A 633 -36.78 -5.46 -18.67
C PRO A 633 -38.23 -4.99 -18.61
N ALA A 634 -38.45 -3.73 -18.27
CA ALA A 634 -39.73 -3.07 -18.48
C ALA A 634 -39.97 -2.95 -19.99
N SER A 635 -41.19 -3.28 -20.42
CA SER A 635 -41.61 -3.23 -21.84
C SER A 635 -41.75 -1.82 -22.35
#